data_AF-A0AAV4BUE0-F1
#
_entry.id   AF-A0AAV4BUE0-F1
#
_cell.length_a   1.000
_cell.length_b   1.000
_cell.length_c   1.000
_cell.angle_alpha   90.00
_cell.angle_beta   90.00
_cell.angle_gamma   90.00
#
_symmetry.space_group_name_H-M   'P 1'
#
loop_
_entity.id
_entity.type
_entity.pdbx_description
1 polymer ?
#
loop_
_entity_poly.entity_id
_entity_poly.type
_entity_poly.pdbx_seq_one_letter_code
_entity_poly.pdbx_strand_id
1 'polypeptide(L)'
;MPPINASVNELSTVKQILKISKEATKETGQQLTFVTFDLTVAKKAYALVWQQAESYKHVFIHLGVFHTMMSHLGALGKLMKGSGLEEVLVESGLCASGSLDRVFAGKQYSRVMRFHTHVLKALERLLFASFLQNTSSRGILKELLSSAKEL
;
A
#
# COMPACT_ATOMS: atom_id res chain seq x y z
N MET A 1 1.30 -11.97 -12.02
CA MET A 1 1.94 -13.17 -11.45
C MET A 1 0.85 -14.10 -10.93
N PRO A 2 0.81 -15.36 -11.37
CA PRO A 2 -0.16 -16.34 -10.86
C PRO A 2 0.11 -16.65 -9.36
N PRO A 3 -0.93 -16.96 -8.56
CA PRO A 3 -0.75 -17.32 -7.16
C PRO A 3 -0.03 -18.67 -7.03
N ILE A 4 0.83 -18.80 -6.02
CA ILE A 4 1.46 -20.07 -5.66
C ILE A 4 0.51 -20.82 -4.74
N ASN A 5 -0.07 -21.91 -5.22
CA ASN A 5 -1.05 -22.72 -4.48
C ASN A 5 -0.35 -23.77 -3.60
N ALA A 6 0.57 -23.33 -2.73
CA ALA A 6 1.27 -24.18 -1.77
C ALA A 6 1.40 -23.45 -0.43
N SER A 7 1.56 -24.20 0.65
CA SER A 7 1.70 -23.60 1.97
C SER A 7 2.98 -22.78 2.07
N VAL A 8 2.87 -21.53 2.52
CA VAL A 8 4.04 -20.65 2.74
C VAL A 8 4.96 -21.16 3.85
N ASN A 9 4.49 -22.13 4.64
CA ASN A 9 5.31 -22.79 5.64
C ASN A 9 6.25 -23.85 5.06
N GLU A 10 6.07 -24.26 3.81
CA GLU A 10 6.98 -25.21 3.16
C GLU A 10 8.23 -24.50 2.64
N LEU A 11 9.40 -25.11 2.86
CA LEU A 11 10.67 -24.54 2.43
C LEU A 11 10.78 -24.45 0.90
N SER A 12 10.17 -25.41 0.19
CA SER A 12 10.02 -25.41 -1.27
C SER A 12 9.29 -24.16 -1.75
N THR A 13 8.18 -23.80 -1.11
CA THR A 13 7.41 -22.58 -1.41
C THR A 13 8.26 -21.33 -1.21
N VAL A 14 9.00 -21.22 -0.10
CA VAL A 14 9.89 -20.08 0.15
C VAL A 14 10.98 -19.97 -0.92
N LYS A 15 11.61 -21.08 -1.30
CA LYS A 15 12.60 -21.11 -2.39
C LYS A 15 12.00 -20.65 -3.71
N GLN A 16 10.79 -21.12 -4.03
CA GLN A 16 10.09 -20.73 -5.25
C GLN A 16 9.74 -19.23 -5.26
N ILE A 17 9.28 -18.68 -4.14
CA ILE A 17 9.04 -17.24 -3.99
C ILE A 17 10.33 -16.44 -4.25
N LEU A 18 11.45 -16.85 -3.64
CA LEU A 18 12.74 -16.18 -3.86
C LEU A 18 13.19 -16.26 -5.32
N LYS A 19 13.03 -17.42 -5.97
CA LYS A 19 13.35 -17.60 -7.40
C LYS A 19 12.53 -16.66 -8.28
N ILE A 20 11.21 -16.67 -8.13
CA ILE A 20 10.30 -15.81 -8.90
C ILE A 20 10.61 -14.32 -8.65
N SER A 21 10.89 -13.95 -7.41
CA SER A 21 11.24 -12.56 -7.06
C SER A 21 12.54 -12.12 -7.76
N LYS A 22 13.56 -12.99 -7.81
CA LYS A 22 14.80 -12.72 -8.53
C LYS A 22 14.60 -12.60 -10.05
N GLU A 23 13.75 -13.44 -10.62
CA GLU A 23 13.40 -13.38 -12.05
C GLU A 23 12.72 -12.03 -12.37
N ALA A 24 11.76 -11.60 -11.55
CA ALA A 24 11.11 -10.29 -11.69
C ALA A 24 12.11 -9.11 -11.52
N THR A 25 13.03 -9.19 -10.56
CA THR A 25 14.12 -8.21 -10.42
C THR A 25 14.98 -8.13 -11.67
N LYS A 26 15.32 -9.27 -12.28
CA LYS A 26 16.11 -9.33 -13.51
C LYS A 26 15.34 -8.72 -14.69
N GLU A 27 14.06 -9.03 -14.84
CA GLU A 27 13.20 -8.49 -15.91
C GLU A 27 13.04 -6.97 -15.82
N THR A 28 13.05 -6.42 -14.60
CA THR A 28 12.95 -4.97 -14.35
C THR A 28 14.29 -4.24 -14.38
N GLY A 29 15.41 -4.95 -14.57
CA GLY A 29 16.76 -4.38 -14.55
C GLY A 29 17.22 -3.88 -13.17
N GLN A 30 16.52 -4.27 -12.10
CA GLN A 30 16.88 -3.92 -10.74
C GLN A 30 18.10 -4.73 -10.27
N GLN A 31 18.97 -4.12 -9.45
CA GLN A 31 20.15 -4.82 -8.93
C GLN A 31 19.84 -5.66 -7.69
N LEU A 32 18.85 -5.22 -6.89
CA LEU A 32 18.49 -5.83 -5.62
C LEU A 32 17.09 -6.42 -5.67
N THR A 33 16.94 -7.62 -5.13
CA THR A 33 15.64 -8.27 -4.97
C THR A 33 15.14 -8.05 -3.56
N PHE A 34 14.07 -7.26 -3.42
CA PHE A 34 13.37 -7.07 -2.17
C PHE A 34 12.23 -8.06 -2.02
N VAL A 35 12.22 -8.82 -0.92
CA VAL A 35 11.14 -9.77 -0.61
C VAL A 35 10.65 -9.54 0.80
N THR A 36 9.34 -9.35 0.96
CA THR A 36 8.72 -9.13 2.26
C THR A 36 8.10 -10.42 2.78
N PHE A 37 8.40 -10.78 4.03
CA PHE A 37 7.84 -11.95 4.68
C PHE A 37 7.37 -11.65 6.11
N ASP A 38 6.33 -12.36 6.55
CA ASP A 38 5.99 -12.46 7.96
C ASP A 38 7.09 -13.20 8.73
N LEU A 39 7.21 -12.93 10.04
CA LEU A 39 8.33 -13.39 10.87
C LEU A 39 8.63 -14.89 10.73
N THR A 40 7.60 -15.74 10.75
CA THR A 40 7.74 -17.20 10.65
C THR A 40 8.36 -17.64 9.33
N VAL A 41 7.98 -17.00 8.23
CA VAL A 41 8.49 -17.31 6.88
C VAL A 41 9.87 -16.68 6.68
N ALA A 42 10.06 -15.46 7.19
CA ALA A 42 11.33 -14.76 7.12
C ALA A 42 12.45 -15.56 7.78
N LYS A 43 12.22 -16.20 8.93
CA LYS A 43 13.21 -17.09 9.57
C LYS A 43 13.68 -18.21 8.63
N LYS A 44 12.77 -18.81 7.86
CA LYS A 44 13.10 -19.85 6.88
C LYS A 44 13.85 -19.27 5.69
N ALA A 45 13.44 -18.09 5.22
CA ALA A 45 14.12 -17.38 4.14
C ALA A 45 15.55 -17.00 4.54
N TYR A 46 15.77 -16.47 5.75
CA TYR A 46 17.11 -16.16 6.26
C TYR A 46 18.00 -17.40 6.33
N ALA A 47 17.48 -18.53 6.83
CA ALA A 47 18.23 -19.78 6.85
C ALA A 47 18.67 -20.21 5.45
N LEU A 48 17.81 -20.05 4.44
CA LEU A 48 18.16 -20.35 3.04
C LEU A 48 19.22 -19.40 2.48
N VAL A 49 19.07 -18.10 2.71
CA VAL A 49 20.02 -17.09 2.26
C VAL A 49 21.38 -17.33 2.89
N TRP A 50 21.45 -17.65 4.18
CA TRP A 50 22.71 -17.97 4.86
C TRP A 50 23.36 -19.26 4.36
N GLN A 51 22.58 -20.31 4.10
CA GLN A 51 23.12 -21.56 3.56
C GLN A 51 23.67 -21.41 2.13
N GLN A 52 23.15 -20.46 1.36
CA GLN A 52 23.49 -20.27 -0.05
C GLN A 52 23.80 -18.79 -0.34
N ALA A 53 24.73 -18.22 0.44
CA ALA A 53 25.03 -16.79 0.45
C ALA A 53 25.35 -16.24 -0.96
N GLU A 54 26.14 -16.95 -1.76
CA GLU A 54 26.49 -16.48 -3.12
C GLU A 54 25.26 -16.42 -4.04
N SER A 55 24.39 -17.42 -3.97
CA SER A 55 23.16 -17.48 -4.77
C SER A 55 22.16 -16.39 -4.43
N TYR A 56 22.18 -15.89 -3.19
CA TYR A 56 21.21 -14.90 -2.68
C TYR A 56 21.85 -13.58 -2.23
N LYS A 57 23.08 -13.28 -2.68
CA LYS A 57 23.84 -12.10 -2.23
C LYS A 57 23.13 -10.75 -2.42
N HIS A 58 22.24 -10.67 -3.42
CA HIS A 58 21.47 -9.48 -3.76
C HIS A 58 20.01 -9.53 -3.29
N VAL A 59 19.66 -10.49 -2.43
CA VAL A 59 18.32 -10.65 -1.88
C VAL A 59 18.24 -10.02 -0.50
N PHE A 60 17.37 -9.02 -0.36
CA PHE A 60 17.06 -8.37 0.90
C PHE A 60 15.69 -8.81 1.42
N ILE A 61 15.68 -9.47 2.58
CA ILE A 61 14.47 -9.91 3.25
C ILE A 61 13.96 -8.78 4.15
N HIS A 62 12.77 -8.26 3.85
CA HIS A 62 12.08 -7.28 4.68
C HIS A 62 11.11 -7.98 5.63
N LEU A 63 11.29 -7.78 6.94
CA LEU A 63 10.41 -8.32 7.96
C LEU A 63 9.11 -7.51 8.07
N GLY A 64 7.97 -8.18 7.92
CA GLY A 64 6.70 -7.85 8.59
C GLY A 64 6.10 -6.45 8.40
N VAL A 65 6.56 -5.66 7.41
CA VAL A 65 6.04 -4.29 7.22
C VAL A 65 4.55 -4.25 6.94
N PHE A 66 3.98 -5.32 6.37
CA PHE A 66 2.55 -5.37 6.09
C PHE A 66 1.69 -5.27 7.35
N HIS A 67 2.05 -5.98 8.42
CA HIS A 67 1.34 -5.88 9.70
C HIS A 67 1.49 -4.49 10.32
N THR A 68 2.68 -3.89 10.20
CA THR A 68 2.95 -2.52 10.67
C THR A 68 2.07 -1.51 9.92
N MET A 69 1.96 -1.66 8.58
CA MET A 69 1.08 -0.84 7.76
C MET A 69 -0.39 -1.01 8.18
N MET A 70 -0.87 -2.24 8.38
CA MET A 70 -2.25 -2.48 8.83
C MET A 70 -2.52 -1.88 10.22
N SER A 71 -1.58 -1.98 11.16
CA SER A 71 -1.70 -1.32 12.47
C SER A 71 -1.76 0.20 12.35
N HIS A 72 -0.95 0.79 11.47
CA HIS A 72 -0.98 2.22 11.20
C HIS A 72 -2.33 2.65 10.60
N LEU A 73 -2.85 1.90 9.63
CA LEU A 73 -4.18 2.15 9.05
C LEU A 73 -5.29 2.04 10.09
N GLY A 74 -5.20 1.09 11.03
CA GLY A 74 -6.14 0.99 12.14
C GLY A 74 -6.07 2.17 13.10
N ALA A 75 -4.87 2.70 13.36
CA ALA A 75 -4.70 3.92 14.15
C ALA A 75 -5.30 5.14 13.46
N LEU A 76 -5.11 5.28 12.14
CA LEU A 76 -5.74 6.33 11.33
C LEU A 76 -7.27 6.21 11.38
N GLY A 77 -7.81 5.01 11.19
CA GLY A 77 -9.26 4.80 11.32
C GLY A 77 -9.77 5.19 12.71
N LYS A 78 -9.07 4.83 13.79
CA LYS A 78 -9.44 5.26 15.14
C LYS A 78 -9.44 6.78 15.29
N LEU A 79 -8.49 7.48 14.68
CA LEU A 79 -8.43 8.96 14.68
C LEU A 79 -9.60 9.58 13.93
N MET A 80 -10.04 8.97 12.83
CA MET A 80 -11.13 9.46 11.98
C MET A 80 -12.52 9.07 12.48
N LYS A 81 -12.60 8.22 13.52
CA LYS A 81 -13.87 7.74 14.06
C LYS A 81 -14.69 8.89 14.64
N GLY A 82 -15.98 8.95 14.33
CA GLY A 82 -16.87 10.03 14.78
C GLY A 82 -16.72 11.36 14.02
N SER A 83 -15.95 11.39 12.91
CA SER A 83 -15.82 12.58 12.06
C SER A 83 -16.99 12.79 11.08
N GLY A 84 -17.99 11.91 11.08
CA GLY A 84 -19.03 11.86 10.03
C GLY A 84 -18.60 11.06 8.78
N LEU A 85 -17.34 10.59 8.73
CA LEU A 85 -16.83 9.88 7.57
C LEU A 85 -17.40 8.47 7.45
N GLU A 86 -17.82 7.86 8.55
CA GLU A 86 -18.48 6.55 8.57
C GLU A 86 -19.78 6.60 7.76
N GLU A 87 -20.58 7.65 7.97
CA GLU A 87 -21.83 7.92 7.25
C GLU A 87 -21.57 8.22 5.78
N VAL A 88 -20.60 9.10 5.48
CA VAL A 88 -20.22 9.41 4.09
C VAL A 88 -19.82 8.15 3.31
N LEU A 89 -19.13 7.20 3.95
CA LEU A 89 -18.74 5.96 3.29
C LEU A 89 -19.90 5.02 3.00
N VAL A 90 -20.88 4.97 3.90
CA VAL A 90 -22.09 4.17 3.71
C VAL A 90 -22.96 4.77 2.62
N GLU A 91 -23.25 6.07 2.71
CA GLU A 91 -24.11 6.78 1.76
C GLU A 91 -23.49 6.86 0.35
N SER A 92 -22.15 6.94 0.24
CA SER A 92 -21.46 6.89 -1.05
C SER A 92 -21.36 5.48 -1.66
N GLY A 93 -21.79 4.44 -0.93
CA GLY A 93 -21.68 3.04 -1.37
C GLY A 93 -20.25 2.49 -1.39
N LEU A 94 -19.27 3.23 -0.84
CA LEU A 94 -17.88 2.78 -0.76
C LEU A 94 -17.67 1.68 0.28
N CYS A 95 -18.48 1.66 1.34
CA CYS A 95 -18.44 0.62 2.36
C CYS A 95 -19.86 0.27 2.83
N ALA A 96 -20.19 -1.02 2.89
CA ALA A 96 -21.40 -1.45 3.58
C ALA A 96 -21.27 -1.23 5.10
N SER A 97 -22.37 -0.91 5.77
CA SER A 97 -22.41 -0.67 7.24
C SER A 97 -21.76 -1.80 8.04
N GLY A 98 -22.06 -3.07 7.72
CA GLY A 98 -21.47 -4.24 8.39
C GLY A 98 -19.97 -4.48 8.13
N SER A 99 -19.32 -3.66 7.29
CA SER A 99 -17.87 -3.70 7.04
C SER A 99 -17.13 -2.50 7.63
N LEU A 100 -17.81 -1.46 8.12
CA LEU A 100 -17.19 -0.22 8.62
C LEU A 100 -16.16 -0.50 9.71
N ASP A 101 -16.54 -1.22 10.77
CA ASP A 101 -15.62 -1.50 11.89
C ASP A 101 -14.34 -2.21 11.43
N ARG A 102 -14.45 -3.11 10.44
CA ARG A 102 -13.28 -3.84 9.91
C ARG A 102 -12.39 -2.96 9.02
N VAL A 103 -12.98 -2.00 8.32
CA VAL A 103 -12.25 -1.00 7.53
C VAL A 103 -11.54 -0.03 8.47
N PHE A 104 -12.25 0.57 9.43
CA PHE A 104 -11.66 1.51 10.39
C PHE A 104 -10.64 0.84 11.33
N ALA A 105 -10.76 -0.47 11.60
CA ALA A 105 -9.74 -1.22 12.32
C ALA A 105 -8.50 -1.56 11.48
N GLY A 106 -8.43 -1.19 10.20
CA GLY A 106 -7.28 -1.48 9.32
C GLY A 106 -7.16 -2.95 8.91
N LYS A 107 -8.17 -3.79 9.20
CA LYS A 107 -8.09 -5.27 9.01
C LYS A 107 -8.37 -5.72 7.59
N GLN A 108 -8.97 -4.87 6.76
CA GLN A 108 -9.29 -5.16 5.36
C GLN A 108 -8.46 -4.29 4.42
N TYR A 109 -7.14 -4.54 4.34
CA TYR A 109 -6.17 -3.71 3.63
C TYR A 109 -6.67 -3.15 2.28
N SER A 110 -7.09 -4.00 1.34
CA SER A 110 -7.50 -3.55 0.01
C SER A 110 -8.71 -2.60 0.03
N ARG A 111 -9.66 -2.82 0.96
CA ARG A 111 -10.82 -1.93 1.13
C ARG A 111 -10.43 -0.63 1.80
N VAL A 112 -9.58 -0.71 2.83
CA VAL A 112 -9.05 0.45 3.56
C VAL A 112 -8.27 1.38 2.63
N MET A 113 -7.40 0.83 1.78
CA MET A 113 -6.63 1.62 0.80
C MET A 113 -7.55 2.30 -0.22
N ARG A 114 -8.58 1.60 -0.71
CA ARG A 114 -9.59 2.21 -1.60
C ARG A 114 -10.30 3.36 -0.91
N PHE A 115 -10.78 3.14 0.31
CA PHE A 115 -11.42 4.15 1.14
C PHE A 115 -10.54 5.41 1.26
N HIS A 116 -9.32 5.28 1.80
CA HIS A 116 -8.44 6.43 2.00
C HIS A 116 -8.12 7.15 0.68
N THR A 117 -7.94 6.39 -0.42
CA THR A 117 -7.70 6.98 -1.75
C THR A 117 -8.89 7.81 -2.23
N HIS A 118 -10.12 7.30 -2.07
CA HIS A 118 -11.32 8.03 -2.48
C HIS A 118 -11.55 9.28 -1.64
N VAL A 119 -11.38 9.16 -0.32
CA VAL A 119 -11.54 10.27 0.61
C VAL A 119 -10.50 11.35 0.36
N LEU A 120 -9.22 10.98 0.20
CA LEU A 120 -8.17 11.93 -0.13
C LEU A 120 -8.50 12.71 -1.41
N LYS A 121 -8.86 12.01 -2.49
CA LYS A 121 -9.24 12.66 -3.77
C LYS A 121 -10.46 13.57 -3.63
N ALA A 122 -11.44 13.21 -2.81
CA ALA A 122 -12.60 14.05 -2.56
C ALA A 122 -12.20 15.33 -1.80
N LEU A 123 -11.40 15.19 -0.74
CA LEU A 123 -10.90 16.31 0.06
C LEU A 123 -10.01 17.24 -0.77
N GLU A 124 -9.13 16.70 -1.61
CA GLU A 124 -8.28 17.49 -2.53
C GLU A 124 -9.13 18.34 -3.48
N ARG A 125 -10.20 17.76 -4.06
CA ARG A 125 -11.12 18.50 -4.95
C ARG A 125 -11.88 19.59 -4.21
N LEU A 126 -12.35 19.31 -3.00
CA LEU A 126 -13.04 20.29 -2.16
C LEU A 126 -12.10 21.43 -1.75
N LEU A 127 -10.87 21.09 -1.36
CA LEU A 127 -9.83 22.06 -1.01
C LEU A 127 -9.50 22.94 -2.22
N PHE A 128 -9.34 22.34 -3.40
CA PHE A 128 -9.06 23.08 -4.63
C PHE A 128 -10.23 23.98 -5.04
N ALA A 129 -11.48 23.50 -4.96
CA ALA A 129 -12.66 24.31 -5.22
C ALA A 129 -12.77 25.48 -4.23
N SER A 130 -12.50 25.25 -2.95
CA SER A 130 -12.47 26.28 -1.92
C SER A 130 -11.36 27.30 -2.19
N PHE A 131 -10.17 26.86 -2.59
CA PHE A 131 -9.08 27.74 -3.00
C PHE A 131 -9.52 28.62 -4.18
N LEU A 132 -10.13 28.06 -5.23
CA LEU A 132 -10.61 28.83 -6.38
C LEU A 132 -11.66 29.89 -6.02
N GLN A 133 -12.53 29.60 -5.05
CA GLN A 133 -13.57 30.52 -4.60
C GLN A 133 -13.02 31.63 -3.70
N ASN A 134 -12.06 31.30 -2.84
CA ASN A 134 -11.50 32.24 -1.86
C ASN A 134 -10.33 33.07 -2.38
N THR A 135 -9.72 32.69 -3.50
CA THR A 135 -8.61 33.43 -4.10
C THR A 135 -9.14 34.25 -5.28
N SER A 136 -9.11 35.58 -5.21
CA SER A 136 -9.37 36.46 -6.37
C SER A 136 -8.33 36.33 -7.51
N SER A 137 -7.36 35.43 -7.36
CA SER A 137 -6.19 35.30 -8.20
C SER A 137 -6.42 34.40 -9.42
N ARG A 138 -7.19 34.92 -10.38
CA ARG A 138 -7.16 34.41 -11.77
C ARG A 138 -5.74 34.47 -12.39
N GLY A 139 -4.85 35.31 -11.86
CA GLY A 139 -3.46 35.47 -12.32
C GLY A 139 -2.57 34.27 -12.00
N ILE A 140 -2.56 33.81 -10.74
CA ILE A 140 -1.70 32.71 -10.28
C ILE A 140 -2.05 31.39 -10.98
N LEU A 141 -3.35 31.14 -11.21
CA LEU A 141 -3.78 29.97 -11.97
C LEU A 141 -3.35 30.01 -13.43
N LYS A 142 -3.32 31.18 -14.06
CA LYS A 142 -2.84 31.33 -15.44
C LYS A 142 -1.35 31.03 -15.54
N GLU A 143 -0.54 31.52 -14.59
CA GLU A 143 0.90 31.22 -14.54
C GLU A 143 1.17 29.72 -14.33
N LEU A 144 0.51 29.09 -13.34
CA LEU A 144 0.67 27.65 -13.08
C LEU A 144 0.23 26.78 -14.27
N LEU A 145 -0.87 27.13 -14.92
CA LEU A 145 -1.35 26.41 -16.11
C LEU A 145 -0.47 26.65 -17.34
N SER A 146 0.19 27.81 -17.46
CA SER A 146 1.18 28.03 -18.52
C SER A 146 2.44 27.20 -18.28
N SER A 147 2.95 27.12 -17.05
CA SER A 147 4.13 26.33 -16.71
C SER A 147 3.91 24.81 -16.83
N ALA A 148 2.67 24.34 -16.62
CA ALA A 148 2.33 22.92 -16.77
C ALA A 148 2.17 22.47 -18.24
N LYS A 149 2.08 23.40 -19.20
CA LYS A 149 2.03 23.10 -20.64
C LYS A 149 3.42 23.00 -21.30
N GLU A 150 4.47 23.44 -20.60
CA GLU A 150 5.85 23.40 -21.08
C GLU A 150 6.63 22.14 -20.62
N LEU A 151 5.96 21.22 -19.91
CA LEU A 151 6.46 19.88 -19.53
C LEU A 151 5.74 18.81 -20.36
#